data_AF-A0A089Z901-F1
#
_entry.id   AF-A0A089Z901-F1
#
_cell.length_a   1.000
_cell.length_b   1.000
_cell.length_c   1.000
_cell.angle_alpha   90.00
_cell.angle_beta   90.00
_cell.angle_gamma   90.00
#
_symmetry.space_group_name_H-M   'P 1'
#
loop_
_entity.id
_entity.type
_entity.pdbx_description
1 polymer ?
#
loop_
_entity_poly.entity_id
_entity_poly.type
_entity_poly.pdbx_seq_one_letter_code
_entity_poly.pdbx_strand_id
1 'polypeptide(L)'
;MSETAGRRSLRADAERSVRAILEAAERVLAEEPGASMEQIAAAAGVARTTIHRRFANRQALLEALASSAARQLARAVDDGRPDTAPPLVAMHRITANVLQVKSAWAFALELPADPDSEAAALHQDIARKCVAVLKRAQDDQLIDGAADLEWVRRVYYALIGESLHGDADGADPDALATRIIDTLLHGAGPRA
;
A
#
# COMPACT_ATOMS: atom_id res chain seq x y z
N MET A 1 2.77 -35.61 17.40
CA MET A 1 1.89 -34.73 16.58
C MET A 1 1.31 -33.54 17.33
N SER A 2 1.28 -33.50 18.68
CA SER A 2 0.71 -32.37 19.47
C SER A 2 1.64 -31.15 19.63
N GLU A 3 2.96 -31.34 19.54
CA GLU A 3 3.96 -30.29 19.77
C GLU A 3 4.12 -29.32 18.58
N THR A 4 3.90 -29.82 17.36
CA THR A 4 3.93 -29.03 16.12
C THR A 4 2.74 -28.07 16.02
N ALA A 5 1.58 -28.45 16.59
CA ALA A 5 0.37 -27.63 16.61
C ALA A 5 0.50 -26.46 17.61
N GLY A 6 1.03 -26.70 18.81
CA GLY A 6 1.31 -25.65 19.80
C GLY A 6 2.31 -24.61 19.31
N ARG A 7 3.37 -25.04 18.62
CA ARG A 7 4.38 -24.14 18.05
C ARG A 7 3.87 -23.32 16.87
N ARG A 8 2.85 -23.80 16.15
CA ARG A 8 2.17 -23.06 15.06
C ARG A 8 1.18 -22.03 15.61
N SER A 9 0.44 -22.36 16.68
CA SER A 9 -0.44 -21.41 17.36
C SER A 9 0.32 -20.20 17.91
N LEU A 10 1.43 -20.45 18.63
CA LEU A 10 2.25 -19.38 19.22
C LEU A 10 2.86 -18.45 18.18
N ARG A 11 3.18 -18.96 16.97
CA ARG A 11 3.65 -18.12 15.85
C ARG A 11 2.55 -17.24 15.29
N ALA A 12 1.36 -17.80 15.09
CA ALA A 12 0.20 -17.02 14.64
C ALA A 12 -0.21 -15.94 15.66
N ASP A 13 -0.13 -16.24 16.96
CA ASP A 13 -0.36 -15.26 18.03
C ASP A 13 0.71 -14.15 18.03
N ALA A 14 1.98 -14.52 17.85
CA ALA A 14 3.07 -13.57 17.74
C ALA A 14 2.93 -12.66 16.51
N GLU A 15 2.55 -13.22 15.36
CA GLU A 15 2.31 -12.47 14.12
C GLU A 15 1.13 -11.50 14.25
N ARG A 16 0.02 -11.94 14.88
CA ARG A 16 -1.11 -11.06 15.20
C ARG A 16 -0.70 -9.92 16.13
N SER A 17 0.09 -10.23 17.16
CA SER A 17 0.62 -9.23 18.09
C SER A 17 1.54 -8.22 17.40
N VAL A 18 2.38 -8.65 16.47
CA VAL A 18 3.22 -7.74 15.67
C VAL A 18 2.36 -6.84 14.80
N ARG A 19 1.35 -7.40 14.11
CA ARG A 19 0.43 -6.60 13.28
C ARG A 19 -0.27 -5.52 14.08
N ALA A 20 -0.83 -5.86 15.25
CA ALA A 20 -1.51 -4.89 16.10
C ALA A 20 -0.57 -3.75 16.57
N ILE A 21 0.71 -4.05 16.84
CA ILE A 21 1.70 -3.03 17.17
C ILE A 21 1.96 -2.12 15.97
N LEU A 22 2.10 -2.68 14.76
CA LEU A 22 2.34 -1.89 13.55
C LEU A 22 1.14 -1.00 13.18
N GLU A 23 -0.09 -1.52 13.30
CA GLU A 23 -1.32 -0.72 13.10
C GLU A 23 -1.47 0.40 14.14
N ALA A 24 -1.06 0.15 15.40
CA ALA A 24 -1.02 1.20 16.41
C ALA A 24 0.09 2.22 16.13
N ALA A 25 1.26 1.77 15.69
CA ALA A 25 2.37 2.63 15.32
C ALA A 25 2.00 3.56 14.16
N GLU A 26 1.34 3.04 13.12
CA GLU A 26 0.83 3.83 12.00
C GLU A 26 -0.05 4.99 12.49
N ARG A 27 -1.09 4.68 13.27
CA ARG A 27 -2.02 5.71 13.79
C ARG A 27 -1.30 6.76 14.64
N VAL A 28 -0.48 6.30 15.60
CA VAL A 28 0.21 7.20 16.54
C VAL A 28 1.21 8.09 15.81
N LEU A 29 1.95 7.54 14.84
CA LEU A 29 2.99 8.28 14.13
C LEU A 29 2.44 9.20 13.04
N ALA A 30 1.28 8.87 12.46
CA ALA A 30 0.55 9.77 11.57
C ALA A 30 0.10 11.06 12.29
N GLU A 31 -0.31 10.95 13.56
CA GLU A 31 -0.73 12.10 14.38
C GLU A 31 0.46 12.82 15.03
N GLU A 32 1.39 12.06 15.62
CA GLU A 32 2.57 12.58 16.31
C GLU A 32 3.83 11.84 15.83
N PRO A 33 4.51 12.33 14.77
CA PRO A 33 5.72 11.71 14.26
C PRO A 33 6.83 11.57 15.31
N GLY A 34 6.83 12.39 16.36
CA GLY A 34 7.79 12.35 17.47
C GLY A 34 7.49 11.32 18.56
N ALA A 35 6.38 10.59 18.49
CA ALA A 35 5.93 9.71 19.58
C ALA A 35 6.96 8.63 19.95
N SER A 36 7.17 8.42 21.24
CA SER A 36 8.10 7.43 21.80
C SER A 36 7.65 5.97 21.58
N MET A 37 8.60 5.03 21.71
CA MET A 37 8.32 3.58 21.69
C MET A 37 7.31 3.19 22.79
N GLU A 38 7.34 3.88 23.93
CA GLU A 38 6.45 3.66 25.06
C GLU A 38 5.01 4.12 24.77
N GLN A 39 4.84 5.28 24.11
CA GLN A 39 3.52 5.76 23.66
C GLN A 39 2.90 4.78 22.65
N ILE A 40 3.70 4.28 21.71
CA ILE A 40 3.25 3.27 20.74
C ILE A 40 2.86 1.97 21.43
N ALA A 41 3.66 1.51 22.40
CA ALA A 41 3.34 0.30 23.17
C ALA A 41 2.01 0.43 23.94
N ALA A 42 1.79 1.59 24.57
CA ALA A 42 0.55 1.89 25.27
C ALA A 42 -0.65 1.90 24.31
N ALA A 43 -0.52 2.54 23.15
CA ALA A 43 -1.57 2.56 22.12
C ALA A 43 -1.87 1.18 21.52
N ALA A 44 -0.87 0.31 21.44
CA ALA A 44 -1.01 -1.07 21.00
C ALA A 44 -1.54 -2.02 22.10
N GLY A 45 -1.71 -1.54 23.34
CA GLY A 45 -2.14 -2.37 24.47
C GLY A 45 -1.11 -3.41 24.90
N VAL A 46 0.18 -3.16 24.67
CA VAL A 46 1.27 -4.08 25.02
C VAL A 46 2.23 -3.48 26.04
N ALA A 47 2.85 -4.33 26.85
CA ALA A 47 3.90 -3.90 27.78
C ALA A 47 5.15 -3.38 27.02
N ARG A 48 5.86 -2.41 27.63
CA ARG A 48 7.14 -1.89 27.13
C ARG A 48 8.16 -2.99 26.83
N THR A 49 8.26 -4.00 27.70
CA THR A 49 9.16 -5.14 27.49
C THR A 49 8.79 -5.95 26.25
N THR A 50 7.50 -6.04 25.91
CA THR A 50 7.02 -6.72 24.71
C THR A 50 7.44 -5.99 23.44
N ILE A 51 7.28 -4.66 23.39
CA ILE A 51 7.66 -3.90 22.19
C ILE A 51 9.18 -3.96 21.95
N HIS A 52 10.00 -3.80 22.99
CA HIS A 52 11.46 -3.84 22.85
C HIS A 52 12.01 -5.23 22.52
N ARG A 53 11.28 -6.30 22.90
CA ARG A 53 11.60 -7.67 22.48
C ARG A 53 11.29 -7.90 20.99
N ARG A 54 10.33 -7.18 20.42
CA ARG A 54 9.95 -7.28 19.00
C ARG A 54 10.79 -6.35 18.12
N PHE A 55 11.05 -5.15 18.59
CA PHE A 55 11.75 -4.09 17.89
C PHE A 55 12.84 -3.53 18.79
N ALA A 56 14.10 -3.76 18.42
CA ALA A 56 15.25 -3.38 19.25
C ALA A 56 15.30 -1.86 19.51
N ASN A 57 14.87 -1.07 18.54
CA ASN A 57 14.83 0.39 18.59
C ASN A 57 13.72 0.93 17.67
N ARG A 58 13.54 2.25 17.67
CA ARG A 58 12.57 2.94 16.82
C ARG A 58 12.81 2.71 15.33
N GLN A 59 14.07 2.68 14.89
CA GLN A 59 14.42 2.47 13.49
C GLN A 59 13.94 1.10 12.99
N ALA A 60 14.17 0.04 13.78
CA ALA A 60 13.69 -1.31 13.48
C ALA A 60 12.15 -1.39 13.45
N LEU A 61 11.44 -0.59 14.25
CA LEU A 61 9.98 -0.47 14.17
C LEU A 61 9.56 0.19 12.85
N LEU A 62 10.20 1.29 12.45
CA LEU A 62 9.90 2.01 11.21
C LEU A 62 10.17 1.15 9.96
N GLU A 63 11.27 0.40 9.95
CA GLU A 63 11.58 -0.55 8.85
C GLU A 63 10.53 -1.66 8.74
N ALA A 64 10.11 -2.22 9.88
CA ALA A 64 9.06 -3.22 9.91
C ALA A 64 7.69 -2.64 9.49
N LEU A 65 7.43 -1.39 9.85
CA LEU A 65 6.23 -0.65 9.48
C LEU A 65 6.17 -0.43 7.96
N ALA A 66 7.24 0.10 7.37
CA ALA A 66 7.37 0.30 5.92
C ALA A 66 7.21 -1.04 5.16
N SER A 67 7.87 -2.10 5.63
CA SER A 67 7.75 -3.43 5.02
C SER A 67 6.32 -3.99 5.13
N SER A 68 5.62 -3.71 6.23
CA SER A 68 4.22 -4.09 6.40
C SER A 68 3.30 -3.35 5.43
N ALA A 69 3.45 -2.03 5.31
CA ALA A 69 2.68 -1.22 4.38
C ALA A 69 2.92 -1.64 2.93
N ALA A 70 4.19 -1.88 2.54
CA ALA A 70 4.53 -2.38 1.21
C ALA A 70 3.89 -3.75 0.91
N ARG A 71 3.83 -4.66 1.89
CA ARG A 71 3.10 -5.94 1.75
C ARG A 71 1.61 -5.74 1.57
N GLN A 72 1.00 -4.80 2.29
CA GLN A 72 -0.43 -4.50 2.11
C GLN A 72 -0.69 -3.94 0.72
N LEU A 73 0.18 -3.06 0.23
CA LEU A 73 0.08 -2.49 -1.11
C LEU A 73 0.25 -3.57 -2.20
N ALA A 74 1.20 -4.48 -2.03
CA ALA A 74 1.40 -5.59 -2.96
C ALA A 74 0.18 -6.51 -3.01
N ARG A 75 -0.41 -6.86 -1.85
CA ARG A 75 -1.66 -7.64 -1.80
C ARG A 75 -2.82 -6.92 -2.48
N ALA A 76 -2.98 -5.62 -2.23
CA ALA A 76 -4.02 -4.81 -2.87
C ALA A 76 -3.93 -4.83 -4.40
N VAL A 77 -2.71 -4.78 -4.94
CA VAL A 77 -2.44 -4.93 -6.37
C VAL A 77 -2.81 -6.34 -6.84
N ASP A 78 -2.36 -7.38 -6.15
CA ASP A 78 -2.61 -8.78 -6.52
C ASP A 78 -4.10 -9.15 -6.48
N ASP A 79 -4.85 -8.65 -5.49
CA ASP A 79 -6.30 -8.83 -5.36
C ASP A 79 -7.07 -8.16 -6.51
N GLY A 80 -6.49 -7.14 -7.14
CA GLY A 80 -6.97 -6.54 -8.37
C GLY A 80 -6.79 -7.43 -9.61
N ARG A 81 -6.11 -8.57 -9.48
CA ARG A 81 -5.88 -9.59 -10.52
C ARG A 81 -5.21 -9.02 -11.78
N PRO A 82 -4.01 -8.41 -11.65
CA PRO A 82 -3.33 -7.66 -12.71
C PRO A 82 -3.05 -8.48 -13.97
N ASP A 83 -2.94 -9.80 -13.85
CA ASP A 83 -2.63 -10.69 -14.99
C ASP A 83 -3.85 -11.32 -15.65
N THR A 84 -5.00 -11.38 -14.96
CA THR A 84 -6.14 -12.21 -15.39
C THR A 84 -7.45 -11.47 -15.56
N ALA A 85 -7.66 -10.34 -14.89
CA ALA A 85 -8.86 -9.51 -15.12
C ALA A 85 -8.71 -8.70 -16.42
N PRO A 86 -9.81 -8.32 -17.10
CA PRO A 86 -9.77 -7.37 -18.20
C PRO A 86 -9.05 -6.08 -17.78
N PRO A 87 -8.24 -5.42 -18.63
CA PRO A 87 -7.33 -4.35 -18.19
C PRO A 87 -8.03 -3.20 -17.47
N LEU A 88 -9.16 -2.72 -18.00
CA LEU A 88 -9.94 -1.66 -17.36
C LEU A 88 -10.47 -2.08 -15.97
N VAL A 89 -10.92 -3.33 -15.83
CA VAL A 89 -11.41 -3.89 -14.56
C VAL A 89 -10.25 -4.03 -13.57
N ALA A 90 -9.08 -4.49 -14.02
CA ALA A 90 -7.88 -4.59 -13.20
C ALA A 90 -7.44 -3.20 -12.73
N MET A 91 -7.37 -2.23 -13.64
CA MET A 91 -7.02 -0.85 -13.31
C MET A 91 -7.94 -0.28 -12.22
N HIS A 92 -9.26 -0.35 -12.41
CA HIS A 92 -10.22 0.15 -11.42
C HIS A 92 -10.08 -0.53 -10.05
N ARG A 93 -10.06 -1.87 -9.99
CA ARG A 93 -9.92 -2.62 -8.74
C ARG A 93 -8.60 -2.32 -8.03
N ILE A 94 -7.49 -2.31 -8.79
CA ILE A 94 -6.17 -1.99 -8.24
C ILE A 94 -6.19 -0.57 -7.68
N THR A 95 -6.72 0.41 -8.40
CA THR A 95 -6.80 1.80 -7.91
C THR A 95 -7.61 1.87 -6.61
N ALA A 96 -8.80 1.28 -6.56
CA ALA A 96 -9.64 1.31 -5.36
C ALA A 96 -8.95 0.65 -4.15
N ASN A 97 -8.36 -0.52 -4.34
CA ASN A 97 -7.63 -1.23 -3.27
C ASN A 97 -6.39 -0.44 -2.80
N VAL A 98 -5.64 0.16 -3.73
CA VAL A 98 -4.46 0.97 -3.42
C VAL A 98 -4.84 2.23 -2.65
N LEU A 99 -5.93 2.91 -3.02
CA LEU A 99 -6.43 4.07 -2.29
C LEU A 99 -6.80 3.72 -0.84
N GLN A 100 -7.48 2.60 -0.62
CA GLN A 100 -7.80 2.11 0.73
C GLN A 100 -6.54 1.85 1.56
N VAL A 101 -5.53 1.17 0.98
CA VAL A 101 -4.26 0.91 1.68
C VAL A 101 -3.51 2.20 1.96
N LYS A 102 -3.43 3.12 0.99
CA LYS A 102 -2.73 4.39 1.15
C LYS A 102 -3.37 5.28 2.21
N SER A 103 -4.70 5.30 2.30
CA SER A 103 -5.41 6.00 3.37
C SER A 103 -5.13 5.38 4.75
N ALA A 104 -5.10 4.04 4.85
CA ALA A 104 -4.86 3.36 6.12
C ALA A 104 -3.39 3.32 6.57
N TRP A 105 -2.44 3.55 5.66
CA TRP A 105 -0.98 3.46 5.89
C TRP A 105 -0.24 4.69 5.36
N ALA A 106 -0.83 5.88 5.52
CA ALA A 106 -0.31 7.13 5.00
C ALA A 106 1.11 7.42 5.51
N PHE A 107 1.34 7.30 6.81
CA PHE A 107 2.66 7.58 7.39
C PHE A 107 3.70 6.54 6.94
N ALA A 108 3.37 5.25 7.03
CA ALA A 108 4.30 4.19 6.67
C ALA A 108 4.76 4.22 5.21
N LEU A 109 3.90 4.64 4.29
CA LEU A 109 4.22 4.70 2.85
C LEU A 109 5.01 5.95 2.45
N GLU A 110 5.12 6.95 3.33
CA GLU A 110 5.98 8.12 3.15
C GLU A 110 7.39 7.90 3.71
N LEU A 111 7.59 6.85 4.50
CA LEU A 111 8.91 6.52 5.04
C LEU A 111 9.91 6.21 3.92
N PRO A 112 11.13 6.77 3.99
CA PRO A 112 12.21 6.35 3.10
C PRO A 112 12.48 4.85 3.28
N ALA A 113 12.46 4.12 2.18
CA ALA A 113 12.87 2.72 2.16
C ALA A 113 14.37 2.62 1.84
N ASP A 114 15.08 1.78 2.59
CA ASP A 114 16.42 1.34 2.19
C ASP A 114 16.31 0.59 0.83
N PRO A 115 17.16 0.89 -0.17
CA PRO A 115 17.15 0.21 -1.46
C PRO A 115 17.19 -1.32 -1.40
N ASP A 116 17.84 -1.88 -0.37
CA ASP A 116 18.01 -3.33 -0.17
C ASP A 116 16.91 -3.94 0.73
N SER A 117 15.91 -3.14 1.14
CA SER A 117 14.80 -3.59 1.97
C SER A 117 13.74 -4.40 1.20
N GLU A 118 12.99 -5.21 1.94
CA GLU A 118 11.79 -5.89 1.43
C GLU A 118 10.78 -4.88 0.84
N ALA A 119 10.61 -3.72 1.48
CA ALA A 119 9.71 -2.67 1.01
C ALA A 119 10.11 -2.18 -0.39
N ALA A 120 11.40 -1.88 -0.62
CA ALA A 120 11.90 -1.46 -1.92
C ALA A 120 11.67 -2.53 -3.00
N ALA A 121 11.95 -3.80 -2.69
CA ALA A 121 11.71 -4.91 -3.61
C ALA A 121 10.23 -5.06 -3.99
N LEU A 122 9.32 -4.90 -3.02
CA LEU A 122 7.86 -4.94 -3.27
C LEU A 122 7.40 -3.75 -4.13
N HIS A 123 7.92 -2.53 -3.88
CA HIS A 123 7.61 -1.37 -4.71
C HIS A 123 8.05 -1.55 -6.17
N GLN A 124 9.22 -2.16 -6.39
CA GLN A 124 9.69 -2.49 -7.73
C GLN A 124 8.80 -3.53 -8.42
N ASP A 125 8.34 -4.56 -7.70
CA ASP A 125 7.38 -5.54 -8.25
C ASP A 125 6.03 -4.91 -8.61
N ILE A 126 5.50 -4.03 -7.74
CA ILE A 126 4.28 -3.28 -8.00
C ILE A 126 4.43 -2.39 -9.25
N ALA A 127 5.55 -1.70 -9.40
CA ALA A 127 5.83 -0.90 -10.58
C ALA A 127 5.85 -1.74 -11.86
N ARG A 128 6.52 -2.91 -11.83
CA ARG A 128 6.53 -3.85 -12.96
C ARG A 128 5.13 -4.34 -13.32
N LYS A 129 4.32 -4.74 -12.32
CA LYS A 129 2.92 -5.15 -12.53
C LYS A 129 2.07 -4.03 -13.11
N CYS A 130 2.25 -2.80 -12.64
CA CYS A 130 1.52 -1.64 -13.17
C CYS A 130 1.83 -1.43 -14.67
N VAL A 131 3.10 -1.46 -15.08
CA VAL A 131 3.47 -1.36 -16.50
C VAL A 131 2.85 -2.51 -17.31
N ALA A 132 2.83 -3.74 -16.77
CA ALA A 132 2.21 -4.87 -17.46
C ALA A 132 0.70 -4.67 -17.67
N VAL A 133 -0.03 -4.15 -16.67
CA VAL A 133 -1.46 -3.82 -16.83
C VAL A 133 -1.67 -2.72 -17.87
N LEU A 134 -0.85 -1.66 -17.84
CA LEU A 134 -0.91 -0.59 -18.84
C LEU A 134 -0.60 -1.10 -20.25
N LYS A 135 0.35 -2.03 -20.38
CA LYS A 135 0.64 -2.67 -21.66
C LYS A 135 -0.55 -3.45 -22.18
N ARG A 136 -1.22 -4.23 -21.33
CA ARG A 136 -2.45 -4.94 -21.70
C ARG A 136 -3.57 -3.98 -22.10
N ALA A 137 -3.71 -2.85 -21.42
CA ALA A 137 -4.67 -1.81 -21.79
C ALA A 137 -4.33 -1.17 -23.16
N GLN A 138 -3.05 -1.00 -23.48
CA GLN A 138 -2.60 -0.57 -24.81
C GLN A 138 -2.91 -1.62 -25.89
N ASP A 139 -2.67 -2.90 -25.61
CA ASP A 139 -2.97 -4.00 -26.53
C ASP A 139 -4.47 -4.11 -26.82
N ASP A 140 -5.32 -3.79 -25.82
CA ASP A 140 -6.78 -3.68 -25.93
C ASP A 140 -7.25 -2.32 -26.51
N GLN A 141 -6.32 -1.48 -26.98
CA GLN A 141 -6.59 -0.16 -27.59
C GLN A 141 -7.29 0.86 -26.67
N LEU A 142 -7.22 0.66 -25.34
CA LEU A 142 -7.68 1.64 -24.35
C LEU A 142 -6.67 2.79 -24.17
N ILE A 143 -5.39 2.51 -24.44
CA ILE A 143 -4.28 3.47 -24.42
C ILE A 143 -3.70 3.54 -25.83
N ASP A 144 -3.31 4.74 -26.26
CA ASP A 144 -2.66 4.95 -27.55
C ASP A 144 -1.42 4.05 -27.71
N GLY A 145 -1.32 3.37 -28.87
CA GLY A 145 -0.22 2.45 -29.20
C GLY A 145 1.17 3.10 -29.24
N ALA A 146 1.23 4.43 -29.43
CA ALA A 146 2.47 5.22 -29.42
C ALA A 146 2.79 5.83 -28.03
N ALA A 147 1.93 5.63 -27.03
CA ALA A 147 2.16 6.19 -25.70
C ALA A 147 3.39 5.56 -25.00
N ASP A 148 4.21 6.40 -24.37
CA ASP A 148 5.25 5.97 -23.42
C ASP A 148 4.59 5.48 -22.12
N LEU A 149 4.56 4.16 -21.93
CA LEU A 149 3.95 3.53 -20.76
C LEU A 149 4.60 3.93 -19.43
N GLU A 150 5.88 4.31 -19.44
CA GLU A 150 6.58 4.74 -18.23
C GLU A 150 6.18 6.17 -17.86
N TRP A 151 5.92 7.03 -18.86
CA TRP A 151 5.28 8.32 -18.64
C TRP A 151 3.84 8.16 -18.14
N VAL A 152 3.03 7.32 -18.78
CA VAL A 152 1.65 7.04 -18.36
C VAL A 152 1.61 6.53 -16.92
N ARG A 153 2.53 5.64 -16.53
CA ARG A 153 2.67 5.15 -15.15
C ARG A 153 2.94 6.29 -14.17
N ARG A 154 3.85 7.21 -14.50
CA ARG A 154 4.16 8.37 -13.64
C ARG A 154 2.95 9.29 -13.47
N VAL A 155 2.20 9.56 -14.55
CA VAL A 155 0.95 10.35 -14.49
C VAL A 155 -0.10 9.64 -13.64
N TYR A 156 -0.28 8.33 -13.84
CA TYR A 156 -1.21 7.52 -13.04
C TYR A 156 -0.87 7.57 -11.54
N TYR A 157 0.43 7.45 -11.19
CA TYR A 157 0.87 7.55 -9.81
C TYR A 157 0.67 8.95 -9.23
N ALA A 158 0.86 10.00 -10.03
CA ALA A 158 0.57 11.37 -9.62
C ALA A 158 -0.92 11.56 -9.33
N LEU A 159 -1.82 11.06 -10.18
CA LEU A 159 -3.27 11.12 -9.94
C LEU A 159 -3.68 10.41 -8.64
N ILE A 160 -3.12 9.23 -8.37
CA ILE A 160 -3.34 8.53 -7.09
C ILE A 160 -2.80 9.35 -5.92
N GLY A 161 -1.56 9.86 -6.04
CA GLY A 161 -0.93 10.67 -5.00
C GLY A 161 -1.76 11.90 -4.65
N GLU A 162 -2.15 12.70 -5.64
CA GLU A 162 -2.95 13.92 -5.45
C GLU A 162 -4.33 13.62 -4.89
N SER A 163 -4.96 12.51 -5.27
CA SER A 163 -6.29 12.14 -4.74
C SER A 163 -6.33 11.90 -3.23
N LEU A 164 -5.16 11.73 -2.59
CA LEU A 164 -5.02 11.54 -1.15
C LEU A 164 -4.68 12.85 -0.41
N HIS A 165 -4.32 13.91 -1.14
CA HIS A 165 -4.03 15.23 -0.59
C HIS A 165 -5.28 16.15 -0.74
N GLY A 166 -6.23 16.07 0.20
CA GLY A 166 -7.44 16.90 0.19
C GLY A 166 -8.55 16.38 1.12
N ASP A 167 -9.79 16.90 0.97
CA ASP A 167 -11.03 16.41 1.63
C ASP A 167 -11.44 14.99 1.13
N ALA A 168 -10.46 14.11 0.97
CA ALA A 168 -10.66 12.70 0.65
C ALA A 168 -11.15 11.89 1.87
N ASP A 169 -11.19 12.51 3.06
CA ASP A 169 -11.80 11.94 4.26
C ASP A 169 -13.29 11.65 4.01
N GLY A 170 -13.61 10.37 3.83
CA GLY A 170 -14.94 9.88 3.52
C GLY A 170 -15.30 9.80 2.03
N ALA A 171 -14.35 10.05 1.13
CA ALA A 171 -14.57 9.82 -0.30
C ALA A 171 -14.59 8.32 -0.61
N ASP A 172 -15.61 7.87 -1.33
CA ASP A 172 -15.73 6.48 -1.77
C ASP A 172 -14.55 6.08 -2.67
N PRO A 173 -13.71 5.09 -2.27
CA PRO A 173 -12.56 4.64 -3.05
C PRO A 173 -12.92 4.20 -4.47
N ASP A 174 -14.11 3.61 -4.66
CA ASP A 174 -14.56 3.18 -5.99
C ASP A 174 -14.87 4.38 -6.89
N ALA A 175 -15.52 5.42 -6.34
CA ALA A 175 -15.80 6.64 -7.07
C ALA A 175 -14.54 7.45 -7.42
N LEU A 176 -13.54 7.43 -6.53
CA LEU A 176 -12.22 8.03 -6.79
C LEU A 176 -11.46 7.23 -7.85
N ALA A 177 -11.47 5.90 -7.77
CA ALA A 177 -10.86 5.03 -8.76
C ALA A 177 -11.45 5.29 -10.16
N THR A 178 -12.78 5.38 -10.29
CA THR A 178 -13.43 5.74 -11.55
C THR A 178 -12.94 7.08 -12.07
N ARG A 179 -12.89 8.13 -11.22
CA ARG A 179 -12.41 9.45 -11.65
C ARG A 179 -10.95 9.43 -12.10
N ILE A 180 -10.08 8.73 -11.38
CA ILE A 180 -8.65 8.62 -11.71
C ILE A 180 -8.47 7.91 -13.06
N ILE A 181 -9.14 6.77 -13.25
CA ILE A 181 -9.03 6.01 -14.50
C ILE A 181 -9.62 6.77 -15.69
N ASP A 182 -10.80 7.39 -15.53
CA ASP A 182 -11.40 8.21 -16.58
C ASP A 182 -10.48 9.39 -16.97
N THR A 183 -9.88 10.05 -15.97
CA THR A 183 -8.95 11.16 -16.19
C THR A 183 -7.68 10.68 -16.89
N LEU A 184 -7.17 9.51 -16.52
CA LEU A 184 -5.97 8.94 -17.15
C LEU A 184 -6.22 8.59 -18.62
N LEU A 185 -7.36 8.00 -18.94
CA LEU A 185 -7.67 7.51 -20.29
C LEU A 185 -8.20 8.60 -21.22
N HIS A 186 -8.86 9.62 -20.70
CA HIS A 186 -9.57 10.61 -21.51
C HIS A 186 -9.12 12.05 -21.28
N GLY A 187 -8.33 12.31 -20.23
CA GLY A 187 -7.98 13.67 -19.82
C GLY A 187 -9.20 14.47 -19.34
N ALA A 188 -9.01 15.79 -19.22
CA ALA A 188 -10.06 16.74 -18.83
C ALA A 188 -10.69 17.49 -20.03
N GLY A 189 -10.31 17.12 -21.25
CA GLY A 189 -10.87 17.71 -22.47
C GLY A 189 -12.31 17.24 -22.72
N PRO A 190 -13.09 17.98 -23.54
CA PRO A 190 -14.42 17.52 -23.93
C PRO A 190 -14.33 16.19 -24.68
N ARG A 191 -15.17 15.21 -24.29
CA ARG A 191 -15.35 13.96 -25.03
C ARG A 191 -16.06 14.29 -26.35
N ALA A 192 -15.41 13.99 -27.48
CA ALA A 192 -15.98 14.18 -28.81
C ALA A 192 -17.06 13.13 -29.11
#